data_AF-A0A497F377-F1
#
_entry.id   AF-A0A497F377-F1
#
_cell.length_a   1.000
_cell.length_b   1.000
_cell.length_c   1.000
_cell.angle_alpha   90.00
_cell.angle_beta   90.00
_cell.angle_gamma   90.00
#
_symmetry.space_group_name_H-M   'P 1'
#
loop_
_entity.id
_entity.type
_entity.pdbx_description
1 polymer ?
#
loop_
_entity_poly.entity_id
_entity_poly.type
_entity_poly.pdbx_seq_one_letter_code
_entity_poly.pdbx_strand_id
1 'polypeptide(L)' 'MRNGQLVKVTVIMPAYNLENVIQSTITKVKQVLSEITSNYEVIVLDDGQKTIPITKPSS' A
#
# COMPACT_ATOMS: atom_id res chain seq x y z
N MET A 1 0.49 25.19 -26.27
CA MET A 1 -0.09 23.98 -25.67
C MET A 1 0.98 23.38 -24.77
N ARG A 2 0.76 23.24 -23.45
CA ARG A 2 1.75 22.57 -22.59
C ARG A 2 1.84 21.12 -23.06
N ASN A 3 3.02 20.68 -23.52
CA ASN A 3 3.27 19.27 -23.79
C ASN A 3 2.85 18.49 -22.54
N GLY A 4 1.78 17.72 -22.64
CA GLY A 4 1.21 16.94 -21.54
C GLY A 4 2.17 15.81 -21.19
N GLN A 5 3.22 16.13 -20.44
CA GLN A 5 4.15 15.14 -19.95
C GLN A 5 3.39 14.27 -18.96
N LEU A 6 3.15 13.01 -19.33
CA LEU A 6 2.52 12.02 -18.48
C LEU A 6 3.34 11.91 -17.19
N VAL A 7 2.77 12.39 -16.08
CA VAL A 7 3.38 12.32 -14.76
C VAL A 7 3.38 10.86 -14.35
N LYS A 8 4.59 10.29 -14.20
CA LYS A 8 4.80 8.95 -13.65
C LYS A 8 4.81 9.04 -12.14
N VAL A 9 3.92 8.29 -11.50
CA VAL A 9 3.79 8.28 -10.04
C VAL A 9 4.05 6.88 -9.51
N THR A 10 4.98 6.75 -8.56
CA THR A 10 5.21 5.51 -7.82
C THR A 10 4.78 5.72 -6.38
N VAL A 11 3.86 4.87 -5.90
CA VAL A 11 3.37 4.89 -4.52
C VAL A 11 3.95 3.70 -3.77
N ILE A 12 4.66 3.96 -2.67
CA ILE A 12 5.23 2.94 -1.79
C ILE A 12 4.43 2.95 -0.49
N MET A 13 3.78 1.82 -0.17
CA MET A 13 2.91 1.69 0.99
C MET A 13 3.40 0.57 1.92
N PRO A 14 3.97 0.89 3.08
CA PRO A 14 4.22 -0.11 4.12
C PRO A 14 2.90 -0.54 4.77
N ALA A 15 2.68 -1.85 4.86
CA ALA A 15 1.43 -2.48 5.26
C ALA A 15 1.55 -3.11 6.67
N TYR A 16 1.72 -2.28 7.71
CA TYR A 16 1.90 -2.74 9.10
C TYR A 16 0.56 -3.13 9.74
N ASN A 17 0.29 -4.42 9.99
CA ASN A 17 -0.86 -4.91 10.77
C ASN A 17 -2.25 -4.48 10.22
N LEU A 18 -2.38 -4.28 8.91
CA LEU A 18 -3.56 -3.70 8.26
C LEU A 18 -4.30 -4.71 7.37
N GLU A 19 -4.22 -6.02 7.62
CA GLU A 19 -4.85 -7.07 6.77
C GLU A 19 -6.32 -6.74 6.40
N ASN A 20 -7.08 -6.19 7.35
CA ASN A 20 -8.50 -5.82 7.14
C ASN A 20 -8.72 -4.43 6.53
N VAL A 21 -7.71 -3.55 6.50
CA VAL A 21 -7.85 -2.14 6.06
C VAL A 21 -7.13 -1.88 4.72
N ILE A 22 -6.12 -2.69 4.39
CA ILE A 22 -5.31 -2.63 3.17
C ILE A 22 -6.16 -2.60 1.90
N GLN A 23 -7.20 -3.43 1.82
CA GLN A 23 -8.05 -3.47 0.62
C GLN A 23 -8.77 -2.14 0.38
N SER A 24 -9.30 -1.52 1.44
CA SER A 24 -10.00 -0.24 1.35
C SER A 24 -9.04 0.90 0.99
N THR A 25 -7.83 0.89 1.56
CA THR A 25 -6.78 1.88 1.30
C THR A 25 -6.27 1.79 -0.13
N ILE A 26 -5.98 0.58 -0.63
CA ILE A 26 -5.56 0.37 -2.02
C ILE A 26 -6.66 0.82 -2.99
N THR A 27 -7.93 0.53 -2.69
CA THR A 27 -9.07 0.94 -3.53
C THR A 27 -9.16 2.47 -3.65
N LYS A 28 -9.05 3.18 -2.51
CA LYS A 28 -9.03 4.65 -2.50
C LYS A 28 -7.83 5.23 -3.24
N VAL A 29 -6.64 4.66 -3.03
CA VAL A 29 -5.42 5.11 -3.72
C VAL A 29 -5.54 4.91 -5.23
N LYS A 30 -6.05 3.76 -5.69
CA LYS A 30 -6.31 3.51 -7.11
C LYS A 30 -7.31 4.49 -7.71
N GLN A 31 -8.40 4.78 -6.98
CA GLN A 31 -9.40 5.74 -7.42
C GLN A 31 -8.77 7.14 -7.61
N VAL A 32 -8.11 7.67 -6.58
CA VAL A 32 -7.48 8.99 -6.64
C VAL A 32 -6.40 9.05 -7.71
N LEU A 33 -5.56 8.02 -7.84
CA LEU A 33 -4.52 7.99 -8.87
C LEU A 33 -5.11 7.95 -10.28
N SER A 34 -6.20 7.22 -10.49
CA SER A 34 -6.87 7.14 -11.80
C SER A 34 -7.46 8.49 -12.26
N GLU A 35 -7.80 9.37 -11.32
CA GLU A 35 -8.26 10.73 -11.61
C GLU A 35 -7.10 11.69 -11.96
N ILE A 36 -5.88 11.39 -11.48
CA ILE A 36 -4.70 12.25 -11.64
C ILE A 36 -3.85 11.86 -12.85
N THR A 37 -3.59 10.57 -13.05
CA THR A 37 -2.73 10.06 -14.13
C THR A 37 -3.06 8.60 -14.43
N SER A 38 -2.95 8.21 -15.70
CA SER A 38 -3.04 6.80 -16.11
C SER A 38 -1.70 6.05 -15.95
N ASN A 39 -0.63 6.74 -15.55
CA ASN A 39 0.72 6.20 -15.48
C ASN A 39 1.22 6.13 -14.04
N TYR A 40 0.72 5.15 -13.28
CA TYR A 40 1.13 4.95 -11.89
C TYR A 40 1.43 3.48 -11.56
N GLU A 41 2.25 3.28 -10.55
CA GLU A 41 2.57 1.99 -9.95
C GLU A 41 2.35 2.07 -8.43
N VAL A 42 1.78 1.00 -7.85
CA VAL A 42 1.58 0.89 -6.40
C VAL A 42 2.32 -0.35 -5.90
N ILE A 43 3.31 -0.13 -5.03
CA ILE A 43 4.12 -1.17 -4.41
C ILE A 43 3.72 -1.24 -2.94
N VAL A 44 3.17 -2.39 -2.52
CA VAL A 44 2.78 -2.65 -1.14
C VAL A 44 3.83 -3.53 -0.49
N LEU A 45 4.41 -3.06 0.62
CA LEU A 45 5.42 -3.76 1.39
C LEU A 45 4.76 -4.32 2.65
N ASP A 46 4.48 -5.62 2.65
CA ASP A 46 4.07 -6.35 3.86
C ASP A 46 5.30 -6.51 4.78
N ASP A 47 5.18 -6.05 6.01
CA ASP A 47 6.25 -6.05 7.01
C ASP A 47 6.37 -7.40 7.76
N GLY A 48 5.48 -8.36 7.48
CA GLY A 48 5.67 -9.75 7.86
C GLY A 48 5.65 -10.01 9.37
N GLN A 49 4.84 -9.28 10.14
CA GLN A 49 4.65 -9.53 11.58
C GLN A 49 4.07 -10.92 11.84
N LYS A 50 4.96 -11.92 11.91
CA LYS A 50 4.69 -13.23 12.47
C LYS A 50 4.64 -13.06 13.98
N THR A 51 3.45 -12.85 14.53
CA THR A 51 3.22 -12.91 15.98
C THR A 51 3.90 -14.16 16.52
N ILE A 52 5.00 -13.97 17.23
CA ILE A 52 5.70 -15.03 17.94
C ILE A 52 4.83 -15.31 19.17
N PRO A 53 4.23 -16.52 19.33
CA PRO A 53 3.53 -16.82 20.55
C PRO A 53 4.57 -16.86 21.68
N ILE A 54 4.48 -15.89 22.61
CA ILE A 54 5.13 -15.99 23.91
C ILE A 54 4.48 -17.18 24.64
N THR A 55 4.99 -18.38 24.41
CA THR A 55 4.74 -19.50 25.32
C THR A 55 5.34 -19.09 26.66
N LYS A 56 4.48 -18.74 27.62
CA LYS A 56 4.90 -18.63 29.02
C LYS A 56 5.60 -19.94 29.38
N PRO A 57 6.78 -19.93 30.03
CA PRO A 57 7.30 -21.14 30.62
C PRO A 57 6.27 -21.62 31.65
N SER A 58 5.74 -22.82 31.43
CA SER A 58 4.96 -23.54 32.43
C SER A 58 5.84 -23.72 33.67
N SER A 59 5.51 -23.00 34.75
CA SER A 59 5.96 -23.31 36.11
C SER A 59 5.23 -24.53 36.65
#